data_AF-A0A538L7I3-F1
#
_entry.id   AF-A0A538L7I3-F1
#
_cell.length_a   1.000
_cell.length_b   1.000
_cell.length_c   1.000
_cell.angle_alpha   90.00
_cell.angle_beta   90.00
_cell.angle_gamma   90.00
#
_symmetry.space_group_name_H-M   'P 1'
#
loop_
_entity.id
_entity.type
_entity.pdbx_description
1 polymer ?
#
loop_
_entity_poly.entity_id
_entity_poly.type
_entity_poly.pdbx_seq_one_letter_code
_entity_poly.pdbx_strand_id
1 'polypeptide(L)' 'MPSLLAPGGFVIWTRANQEPDLRERIRQSFVAAGLDEVSFDGHPEPFGVGVSRRIEPRPAVEATLRPRLFTFVR' A
#
# COMPACT_ATOMS: atom_id res chain seq x y z
N MET A 1 5.64 -4.61 4.01
CA MET A 1 4.97 -3.29 3.93
C MET A 1 3.91 -3.08 5.02
N PRO A 2 3.00 -4.03 5.32
CA PRO A 2 1.97 -3.82 6.36
C PRO A 2 2.51 -3.53 7.76
N SER A 3 3.72 -4.04 8.05
CA SER A 3 4.45 -3.81 9.30
C SER A 3 4.90 -2.36 9.52
N LEU A 4 4.83 -1.49 8.50
CA LEU A 4 5.18 -0.06 8.60
C LEU A 4 3.97 0.83 8.88
N LEU A 5 2.75 0.30 8.82
CA LEU A 5 1.52 1.05 9.01
C LEU A 5 1.03 0.89 10.44
N ALA A 6 0.80 1.98 11.14
CA ALA A 6 -0.02 1.94 12.35
C ALA A 6 -1.45 1.45 12.01
N PRO A 7 -2.17 0.87 12.98
CA PRO A 7 -3.58 0.56 12.78
C PRO A 7 -4.38 1.79 12.31
N GLY A 8 -5.33 1.58 11.39
CA GLY A 8 -6.08 2.66 10.75
C GLY A 8 -5.30 3.46 9.71
N GLY A 9 -3.99 3.23 9.55
CA GLY A 9 -3.12 3.92 8.60
C GLY A 9 -3.41 3.60 7.14
N PHE A 10 -3.00 4.50 6.25
CA PHE A 10 -3.27 4.44 4.82
C PHE A 10 -2.00 4.19 4.01
N VAL A 11 -2.15 3.48 2.89
CA VAL A 11 -1.18 3.43 1.79
C VAL A 11 -1.78 4.18 0.63
N ILE A 12 -1.02 5.12 0.08
CA ILE A 12 -1.31 5.80 -1.17
C ILE A 12 -0.23 5.38 -2.16
N TRP A 13 -0.62 4.95 -3.35
CA TRP A 13 0.31 4.50 -4.37
C TRP A 13 -0.12 5.03 -5.74
N THR A 14 0.84 5.15 -6.65
CA THR A 14 0.60 5.49 -8.06
C THR A 14 1.33 4.54 -8.98
N ARG A 15 0.74 4.21 -10.14
CA ARG A 15 1.34 3.34 -11.14
C ARG A 15 0.82 3.68 -12.53
N ALA A 16 1.72 3.75 -13.52
CA ALA A 16 1.37 3.87 -14.93
C ALA A 16 0.65 2.61 -15.46
N ASN A 17 -0.26 2.77 -16.42
CA ASN A 17 -1.03 1.69 -17.06
C ASN A 17 -0.29 0.98 -18.21
N GLN A 18 1.05 0.94 -18.15
CA GLN A 18 1.88 0.28 -19.17
C GLN A 18 1.63 -1.23 -19.19
N GLU A 19 1.62 -1.82 -20.38
CA GLU A 19 1.45 -3.26 -20.54
C GLU A 19 2.62 -4.07 -19.95
N PRO A 20 2.36 -5.11 -19.14
CA PRO A 20 1.05 -5.52 -18.65
C PRO A 20 0.52 -4.58 -17.56
N ASP A 21 -0.76 -4.22 -17.61
CA ASP A 21 -1.35 -3.39 -16.56
C ASP A 21 -1.30 -4.11 -15.20
N LEU A 22 -0.44 -3.61 -14.30
CA LEU A 22 -0.22 -4.19 -12.98
C LEU A 22 -1.13 -3.58 -11.89
N ARG A 23 -1.94 -2.57 -12.21
CA ARG A 23 -2.73 -1.84 -11.21
C ARG A 23 -3.68 -2.78 -10.46
N GLU A 24 -4.34 -3.68 -11.17
CA GLU A 24 -5.22 -4.69 -10.57
C GLU A 24 -4.45 -5.65 -9.65
N ARG A 25 -3.27 -6.10 -10.07
CA ARG A 25 -2.42 -6.97 -9.24
C ARG A 25 -1.93 -6.27 -7.97
N ILE A 26 -1.63 -4.97 -8.05
CA ILE A 26 -1.23 -4.15 -6.90
C ILE A 26 -2.40 -4.05 -5.91
N ARG A 27 -3.62 -3.74 -6.39
CA ARG A 27 -4.84 -3.70 -5.56
C ARG A 27 -5.04 -5.00 -4.80
N GLN A 28 -4.98 -6.13 -5.51
CA GLN A 28 -5.10 -7.47 -4.91
C GLN A 28 -4.00 -7.77 -3.88
N SER A 29 -2.78 -7.29 -4.10
CA SER A 29 -1.68 -7.49 -3.15
C SER A 29 -1.92 -6.79 -1.81
N PHE A 30 -2.59 -5.63 -1.80
CA PHE A 30 -2.97 -4.94 -0.58
C PHE A 30 -4.06 -5.69 0.19
N VAL A 31 -5.06 -6.21 -0.52
CA VAL A 31 -6.11 -7.06 0.08
C VAL A 31 -5.51 -8.31 0.70
N ALA A 32 -4.63 -9.01 -0.03
CA ALA A 32 -3.93 -10.19 0.49
C ALA A 32 -3.06 -9.86 1.71
N ALA A 33 -2.56 -8.63 1.80
CA ALA A 33 -1.79 -8.14 2.93
C ALA A 33 -2.66 -7.69 4.12
N GLY A 34 -4.00 -7.69 3.98
CA GLY A 34 -4.97 -7.31 5.01
C GLY A 34 -5.26 -5.82 5.08
N LEU A 35 -5.19 -5.13 3.95
CA LEU A 35 -5.67 -3.77 3.81
C LEU A 35 -6.96 -3.78 3.00
N ASP A 36 -7.91 -2.93 3.38
CA ASP A 36 -9.13 -2.71 2.60
C ASP A 36 -8.87 -1.61 1.56
N GLU A 37 -9.38 -1.78 0.35
CA GLU A 37 -9.37 -0.70 -0.63
C GLU A 37 -10.38 0.38 -0.25
N VAL A 38 -9.92 1.63 -0.24
CA VAL A 38 -10.72 2.81 0.06
C VAL A 38 -11.16 3.50 -1.23
N SER A 39 -10.24 3.66 -2.18
CA SER A 39 -10.52 4.25 -3.48
C SER A 39 -9.45 3.84 -4.49
N PHE A 40 -9.83 3.89 -5.77
CA PHE A 40 -8.92 3.77 -6.90
C PHE A 40 -9.43 4.65 -8.04
N ASP A 41 -8.57 5.58 -8.48
CA ASP A 41 -8.82 6.46 -9.62
C ASP A 41 -7.77 6.16 -10.69
N GLY A 42 -8.19 5.87 -11.93
CA GLY A 42 -7.22 5.55 -12.99
C GLY A 42 -7.77 5.24 -14.38
N HIS A 43 -9.07 5.43 -14.60
CA HIS A 43 -9.63 5.38 -15.96
C HIS A 43 -10.22 6.76 -16.27
N PRO A 44 -9.97 7.33 -17.47
CA PRO A 44 -9.22 6.80 -18.62
C PRO A 44 -7.71 7.04 -18.57
N GLU A 45 -7.18 7.48 -17.43
CA GLU A 45 -5.82 8.02 -17.32
C GLU A 45 -4.68 7.00 -17.56
N PRO A 46 -3.51 7.47 -18.05
CA PRO A 46 -2.33 6.62 -18.27
C PRO A 46 -1.65 6.17 -16.96
N PHE A 47 -2.22 6.52 -15.82
CA PHE A 47 -1.79 6.09 -14.50
C PHE A 47 -3.03 5.90 -13.60
N GLY A 48 -2.86 5.15 -12.51
CA GLY A 48 -3.86 5.07 -11.46
C GLY A 48 -3.26 5.42 -10.11
N VAL A 49 -4.08 6.00 -9.25
CA VAL A 49 -3.81 6.28 -7.85
C VAL A 49 -4.77 5.45 -7.01
N GLY A 50 -4.22 4.66 -6.09
CA GLY A 50 -5.03 3.84 -5.18
C GLY A 50 -4.76 4.20 -3.73
N VAL A 51 -5.80 4.07 -2.91
CA VAL A 51 -5.75 4.25 -1.46
C VAL A 51 -6.24 2.97 -0.78
N SER A 52 -5.44 2.44 0.14
CA SER A 52 -5.82 1.28 0.95
C SER A 52 -5.59 1.56 2.43
N ARG A 53 -6.42 0.99 3.32
CA ARG A 53 -6.37 1.24 4.76
C ARG A 53 -6.16 -0.05 5.54
N ARG A 54 -5.31 0.00 6.57
CA ARG A 54 -5.16 -1.09 7.54
C ARG A 54 -6.33 -1.09 8.53
N ILE A 55 -7.10 -2.18 8.59
CA ILE A 55 -8.23 -2.35 9.53
C ILE A 55 -7.79 -3.13 10.79
N GLU A 56 -8.41 -2.83 11.94
CA GLU A 56 -8.28 -3.57 13.21
C GLU A 56 -9.41 -4.60 13.41
N PRO A 57 -9.22 -5.66 14.23
CA PRO A 57 -8.03 -6.00 15.00
C PRO A 57 -7.32 -7.22 14.39
N ARG A 58 -6.21 -7.00 13.69
CA ARG A 58 -5.19 -8.05 13.53
C ARG A 58 -4.16 -7.80 14.62
N PRO A 59 -3.77 -8.82 15.44
CA PRO A 59 -2.73 -8.61 16.43
C PRO A 59 -1.57 -7.94 15.73
N ALA A 60 -1.11 -6.83 16.31
CA ALA A 60 0.17 -6.30 15.91
C ALA A 60 1.13 -7.48 16.09
N VAL A 61 1.51 -8.14 15.00
CA VAL A 61 2.84 -8.72 14.96
C VAL A 61 3.67 -7.54 15.37
N GLU A 62 4.18 -7.57 16.59
CA GLU A 62 5.09 -6.57 17.12
C GLU A 62 6.18 -6.50 16.07
N ALA A 63 6.02 -5.56 15.15
CA ALA A 63 6.97 -5.32 14.13
C ALA A 63 8.15 -4.90 14.97
N THR A 64 9.14 -5.77 15.09
CA THR A 64 10.44 -5.42 15.62
C THR A 64 10.96 -4.41 14.59
N LEU A 65 10.51 -3.17 14.74
CA LEU A 65 10.72 -2.09 13.81
C LEU A 65 12.23 -1.95 13.77
N ARG A 66 12.85 -2.31 12.64
CA ARG A 66 14.28 -2.07 12.47
C ARG A 66 14.47 -0.56 12.67
N PRO A 67 15.33 -0.12 13.60
CA PRO A 67 15.32 1.26 14.10
C PRO A 67 15.79 2.31 13.09
N ARG A 68 16.12 1.92 11.85
CA ARG A 68 16.47 2.85 10.77
C ARG A 68 16.23 2.21 9.40
N LEU A 69 15.32 2.78 8.62
CA LEU A 69 15.05 2.35 7.24
C LEU A 69 15.95 3.05 6.22
N PHE A 70 16.28 4.32 6.48
CA PHE A 70 17.11 5.12 5.59
C PHE A 70 18.17 5.86 6.39
N THR A 71 19.33 6.03 5.77
CA THR A 71 20.36 6.97 6.19
C THR A 71 20.66 7.82 4.96
N PHE A 72 20.43 9.13 5.06
CA PHE A 72 20.80 10.06 4.00
C PHE A 72 22.23 10.52 4.24
N VAL A 73 23.07 10.40 3.21
CA VAL A 73 24.42 10.96 3.18
C VAL A 73 24.43 12.13 2.20
N ARG A 74 25.27 13.13 2.49
CA ARG A 74 25.41 14.34 1.68
C ARG A 74 26.36 14.11 0.50
#